data_AF-A0A919SY19-F1
#
_entry.id   AF-A0A919SY19-F1
#
_cell.length_a   1.000
_cell.length_b   1.000
_cell.length_c   1.000
_cell.angle_alpha   90.00
_cell.angle_beta   90.00
_cell.angle_gamma   90.00
#
_symmetry.space_group_name_H-M   'P 1'
#
loop_
_entity.id
_entity.type
_entity.pdbx_description
1 polymer ?
#
loop_
_entity_poly.entity_id
_entity_poly.type
_entity_poly.pdbx_seq_one_letter_code
_entity_poly.pdbx_strand_id
1 'polypeptide(L)' 'MWYFETDDEGWPVRQVELYDVGRLLRYGPGRSEDRYGSLGQARLYDSDEGWSTFEITEVEFERAWRTYDE' A
#
# COMPACT_ATOMS: atom_id res chain seq x y z
N MET A 1 -3.27 -8.44 4.36
CA MET A 1 -1.99 -7.74 4.50
C MET A 1 -2.03 -6.45 3.71
N TRP A 2 -1.43 -5.40 4.26
CA TRP A 2 -1.44 -4.05 3.67
C TRP A 2 0.00 -3.64 3.40
N TYR A 3 0.25 -3.10 2.22
CA TYR A 3 1.57 -2.59 1.83
C TYR A 3 1.40 -1.16 1.34
N PHE A 4 2.37 -0.32 1.68
CA PHE A 4 2.40 1.08 1.30
C PHE A 4 3.75 1.41 0.70
N GLU A 5 3.74 2.13 -0.41
CA GLU A 5 4.86 2.96 -0.81
C GLU A 5 4.50 4.38 -0.41
N THR A 6 5.45 5.10 0.19
CA THR A 6 5.25 6.49 0.61
C THR A 6 6.19 7.43 -0.13
N ASP A 7 5.85 8.70 -0.14
CA ASP A 7 6.82 9.75 -0.43
C ASP A 7 7.80 9.95 0.75
N ASP A 8 8.73 10.91 0.58
CA ASP A 8 9.73 11.27 1.60
C ASP A 8 9.11 11.84 2.88
N GLU A 9 7.88 12.34 2.79
CA GLU A 9 7.15 12.80 3.96
C GLU A 9 6.47 11.63 4.66
N GLY A 10 6.23 10.48 4.02
CA GLY A 10 5.53 9.34 4.61
C GLY A 10 4.05 9.29 4.24
N TRP A 11 3.62 10.05 3.23
CA TRP A 11 2.28 9.95 2.67
C TRP A 11 2.19 8.77 1.70
N PRO A 12 1.15 7.93 1.78
CA PRO A 12 0.92 6.87 0.80
C PRO A 12 0.81 7.41 -0.64
N VAL A 13 1.63 6.88 -1.54
CA VAL A 13 1.56 7.15 -2.99
C VAL A 13 1.10 5.92 -3.77
N ARG A 14 1.37 4.72 -3.27
CA ARG A 14 0.77 3.46 -3.73
C ARG A 14 0.40 2.58 -2.55
N GLN A 15 -0.65 1.80 -2.73
CA GLN A 15 -1.17 0.88 -1.70
C GLN A 15 -1.62 -0.43 -2.32
N VAL A 16 -1.32 -1.52 -1.60
CA VAL A 16 -1.77 -2.87 -1.92
C VAL A 16 -2.50 -3.46 -0.72
N GLU A 17 -3.67 -4.05 -0.97
CA GLU A 17 -4.44 -4.78 0.02
C GLU A 17 -4.63 -6.23 -0.44
N LEU A 18 -4.04 -7.17 0.28
CA LEU A 18 -4.22 -8.61 0.10
C LEU A 18 -5.17 -9.15 1.15
N TYR A 19 -6.34 -9.63 0.71
CA TYR A 19 -7.32 -10.30 1.56
C TYR A 19 -7.20 -11.83 1.47
N ASP A 20 -7.63 -12.54 2.51
CA ASP A 20 -7.46 -14.01 2.67
C ASP A 20 -7.99 -14.86 1.51
N VAL A 21 -8.91 -14.32 0.71
CA VAL A 21 -9.48 -14.97 -0.48
C VAL A 21 -8.67 -14.70 -1.76
N GLY A 22 -7.43 -14.23 -1.64
CA GLY A 22 -6.56 -13.86 -2.77
C GLY A 22 -6.98 -12.56 -3.46
N ARG A 23 -7.95 -11.83 -2.89
CA ARG A 23 -8.41 -10.58 -3.48
C ARG A 23 -7.37 -9.48 -3.27
N LEU A 24 -6.93 -8.90 -4.37
CA LEU A 24 -5.96 -7.81 -4.41
C LEU A 24 -6.67 -6.49 -4.76
N LEU A 25 -6.55 -5.48 -3.90
CA LEU A 25 -6.86 -4.10 -4.24
C LEU A 25 -5.56 -3.30 -4.41
N ARG A 26 -5.57 -2.36 -5.36
CA ARG A 26 -4.42 -1.53 -5.71
C ARG A 26 -4.90 -0.09 -5.88
N TYR A 27 -4.25 0.81 -5.16
CA TYR A 27 -4.51 2.25 -5.25
C TYR A 27 -3.21 2.99 -5.52
N GLY A 28 -3.30 4.07 -6.29
CA GLY A 28 -2.16 4.89 -6.68
C GLY A 28 -2.53 5.89 -7.78
N PRO A 29 -1.53 6.45 -8.49
CA PRO A 29 -1.78 7.41 -9.57
C PRO A 29 -2.73 6.84 -10.63
N GLY A 30 -3.78 7.59 -10.96
CA GLY A 30 -4.80 7.17 -11.93
C GLY A 30 -5.88 6.24 -11.38
N ARG A 31 -5.76 5.75 -10.15
CA ARG A 31 -6.80 4.98 -9.43
C ARG A 31 -6.65 5.16 -7.92
N SER A 32 -7.02 6.34 -7.42
CA SER A 32 -6.95 6.64 -5.99
C SER A 32 -8.09 6.01 -5.19
N GLU A 33 -9.19 5.60 -5.84
CA GLU A 33 -10.36 5.01 -5.19
C GLU A 33 -11.15 4.14 -6.17
N ASP A 34 -11.98 3.27 -5.61
CA ASP A 34 -13.06 2.57 -6.30
C ASP A 34 -14.23 2.30 -5.33
N ARG A 35 -15.20 1.50 -5.75
CA ARG A 35 -16.37 1.17 -4.91
C ARG A 35 -16.04 0.38 -3.64
N TYR A 36 -14.80 -0.06 -3.45
CA TYR A 36 -14.39 -0.92 -2.35
C TYR A 36 -13.46 -0.22 -1.36
N GLY A 37 -12.82 0.89 -1.75
CA GLY A 37 -11.86 1.58 -0.90
C GLY A 37 -11.11 2.68 -1.63
N SER A 38 -10.08 3.20 -0.97
CA SER A 38 -9.24 4.30 -1.47
C SER A 38 -7.81 4.19 -0.95
N LEU A 39 -6.92 4.93 -1.62
CA LEU A 39 -5.58 5.22 -1.14
C LEU A 39 -5.64 5.82 0.27
N GLY A 40 -4.76 5.36 1.15
CA GLY A 40 -4.65 5.83 2.52
C GLY A 40 -4.42 7.35 2.59
N GLN A 41 -5.14 7.99 3.50
CA GLN A 41 -5.12 9.45 3.70
C GLN A 41 -4.43 9.84 5.01
N ALA A 42 -3.73 8.90 5.64
CA ALA A 42 -2.97 9.11 6.87
C ALA A 42 -1.48 8.90 6.59
N ARG A 43 -0.67 9.77 7.18
CA ARG A 43 0.78 9.75 7.08
C ARG A 43 1.35 8.68 8.01
N LEU A 44 2.23 7.81 7.51
CA LEU A 44 2.75 6.68 8.27
C LEU A 44 3.81 7.12 9.29
N TYR A 45 4.66 8.07 8.91
CA TYR A 45 5.77 8.54 9.75
C TYR A 45 5.35 9.37 10.96
N ASP A 46 4.13 9.91 10.97
CA ASP A 46 3.61 10.74 12.08
C ASP A 46 2.99 9.90 13.22
N SER A 47 2.92 8.58 13.08
CA SER A 47 2.24 7.74 14.07
C SER A 47 3.22 7.10 15.06
N ASP A 48 2.87 7.15 16.35
CA ASP A 48 3.53 6.43 17.45
C ASP A 48 3.47 4.89 17.30
N GLU A 49 2.91 4.40 16.19
CA GLU A 49 2.63 3.00 15.91
C GLU A 49 3.87 2.20 15.46
N GLY A 50 5.01 2.85 15.22
CA GLY A 50 6.28 2.17 14.99
C GLY A 50 6.43 1.51 13.61
N TRP A 51 5.85 2.10 12.56
CA TRP A 51 5.86 1.58 11.19
C TRP A 51 7.25 1.29 10.64
N SER A 52 8.30 1.95 11.12
CA SER A 52 9.69 1.70 10.72
C SER A 52 10.14 0.25 10.95
N THR A 53 9.56 -0.47 11.92
CA THR A 53 9.88 -1.90 12.14
C THR A 53 9.28 -2.81 11.06
N PHE A 54 8.32 -2.30 10.28
CA PHE A 54 7.66 -3.01 9.19
C PHE A 54 8.12 -2.52 7.80
N GLU A 55 9.21 -1.75 7.75
CA GLU A 55 9.78 -1.29 6.48
C GLU A 55 10.17 -2.48 5.61
N ILE A 56 9.84 -2.38 4.33
CA ILE A 56 10.17 -3.39 3.31
C ILE A 56 10.92 -2.71 2.18
N THR A 57 11.60 -3.53 1.38
CA THR A 57 12.28 -3.05 0.18
C THR A 57 11.29 -2.75 -0.94
N GLU A 58 11.70 -1.88 -1.87
CA GLU A 58 11.01 -1.64 -3.14
C GLU A 58 10.71 -2.96 -3.87
N VAL A 59 11.66 -3.91 -3.88
CA VAL A 59 11.51 -5.21 -4.53
C VAL A 59 10.37 -6.04 -3.92
N GLU A 60 10.21 -6.01 -2.60
CA GLU A 60 9.12 -6.69 -1.91
C GLU A 60 7.77 -6.04 -2.22
N PHE A 61 7.72 -4.71 -2.24
CA PHE A 61 6.50 -3.97 -2.63
C PHE A 61 6.11 -4.26 -4.07
N GLU A 62 7.05 -4.19 -5.01
CA GLU A 62 6.80 -4.46 -6.44
C GLU A 62 6.30 -5.87 -6.70
N ARG A 63 6.75 -6.86 -5.92
CA ARG A 63 6.20 -8.22 -5.98
C ARG A 63 4.72 -8.20 -5.62
N ALA A 64 4.34 -7.61 -4.48
CA ALA A 64 2.93 -7.51 -4.08
C ALA A 64 2.10 -6.72 -5.11
N TRP A 65 2.65 -5.62 -5.65
CA TRP A 65 2.00 -4.76 -6.64
C TRP A 65 1.70 -5.49 -7.96
N ARG A 66 2.58 -6.39 -8.40
CA ARG A 66 2.44 -7.14 -9.66
C ARG A 66 1.63 -8.43 -9.52
N THR A 67 1.31 -8.88 -8.30
CA THR A 67 0.67 -10.18 -8.08
C THR A 67 -0.84 -10.16 -8.33
N TYR A 68 -1.26 -10.04 -9.59
CA TYR A 68 -2.14 -11.00 -10.29
C TYR A 68 -2.48 -10.46 -11.69
N ASP A 69 -1.82 -11.03 -12.70
CA ASP A 69 -2.33 -11.27 -14.05
C ASP A 69 -2.62 -12.79 -14.09
N GLU A 70 -3.90 -13.19 -14.08
CA GLU A 70 -4.37 -14.50 -14.57
C GLU A 70 -5.41 -14.24 -15.66
#